data_AF-A0A367JI75-F1
#
_entry.id   AF-A0A367JI75-F1
#
_cell.length_a   1.000
_cell.length_b   1.000
_cell.length_c   1.000
_cell.angle_alpha   90.00
_cell.angle_beta   90.00
_cell.angle_gamma   90.00
#
_symmetry.space_group_name_H-M   'P 1'
#
loop_
_entity.id
_entity.type
_entity.pdbx_description
1 polymer ?
#
loop_
_entity_poly.entity_id
_entity_poly.type
_entity_poly.pdbx_seq_one_letter_code
_entity_poly.pdbx_strand_id
1 'polypeptide(L)'
;MQKGNPIKNVSATSAIDLKAELAQHLDQFEKTRSSQGKQVTARRPDKKPTVWSRQNKGIQDRSKNDTLALPAVETDVLVRSREQLEKKARYYEAMQAGEIEFDEEDEEKMPLIDFDKKYMQERELEKEHTKNKKRRTDSQEDSDPWVEIEDEFGRTRIVRQSQVGSTMNPEKEEEEKREKLRPLLDYEKADRSNLNHYEADREIRTKGVGFYQFSKDEQERQAQMDKLNKLRQETEQARQSTVSAANKRKQMMTQNAAKIRARKAALQAKKHPLTPDKVPTVQPTVDEASVTDFLQSIRKELE
;
A
#
# COMPACT_ATOMS: atom_id res chain seq x y z
N MET A 1 5.37 -12.32 -21.58
CA MET A 1 5.72 -11.32 -22.61
C MET A 1 6.98 -10.60 -22.16
N GLN A 2 8.10 -10.77 -22.88
CA GLN A 2 9.37 -10.11 -22.59
C GLN A 2 9.20 -8.60 -22.75
N LYS A 3 9.52 -7.82 -21.71
CA LYS A 3 9.53 -6.35 -21.77
C LYS A 3 10.78 -5.94 -22.56
N GLY A 4 10.58 -5.33 -23.73
CA GLY A 4 11.67 -4.89 -24.61
C GLY A 4 12.56 -3.84 -23.92
N ASN A 5 13.87 -3.98 -24.09
CA ASN A 5 14.85 -2.99 -23.64
C ASN A 5 14.61 -1.65 -24.35
N PRO A 6 14.61 -0.51 -23.63
CA PRO A 6 14.48 0.80 -24.26
C PRO A 6 15.72 1.07 -25.13
N ILE A 7 15.49 1.39 -26.41
CA ILE A 7 16.53 1.77 -27.37
C ILE A 7 17.06 3.14 -26.95
N LYS A 8 18.23 3.18 -26.31
CA LYS A 8 18.79 4.40 -25.69
C LYS A 8 19.68 5.26 -26.59
N ASN A 9 19.89 4.90 -27.86
CA ASN A 9 20.77 5.65 -28.75
C ASN A 9 20.17 5.73 -30.16
N VAL A 10 19.26 6.68 -30.40
CA VAL A 10 18.90 7.10 -31.76
C VAL A 10 19.50 8.49 -31.94
N SER A 11 20.45 8.67 -32.87
CA SER A 11 21.02 9.98 -33.13
C SER A 11 19.95 10.93 -33.68
N ALA A 12 20.05 12.23 -33.39
CA ALA A 12 19.11 13.23 -33.93
C ALA A 12 19.03 13.17 -35.47
N THR A 13 20.14 12.82 -36.13
CA THR A 13 20.21 12.60 -37.58
C THR A 13 19.40 11.38 -38.03
N SER A 14 19.47 10.26 -37.30
CA SER A 14 18.65 9.07 -37.57
C SER A 14 17.16 9.33 -37.38
N ALA A 15 16.77 10.13 -36.40
CA ALA A 15 15.37 10.51 -36.19
C ALA A 15 14.81 11.39 -37.32
N ILE A 16 15.65 12.28 -37.88
CA ILE A 16 15.29 13.12 -39.03
C ILE A 16 15.18 12.27 -40.30
N ASP A 17 16.09 11.31 -40.50
CA ASP A 17 16.06 10.39 -41.63
C ASP A 17 14.82 9.50 -41.60
N LEU A 18 14.48 8.95 -40.43
CA LEU A 18 13.25 8.18 -40.22
C LEU A 18 11.99 9.02 -40.48
N LYS A 19 12.00 10.30 -40.08
CA LYS A 19 10.90 11.23 -40.36
C LYS A 19 10.77 11.53 -41.85
N ALA A 20 11.89 11.67 -42.55
CA ALA A 20 11.92 11.87 -43.99
C ALA A 20 11.42 10.62 -44.73
N GLU A 21 11.87 9.43 -44.31
CA GLU A 21 11.42 8.14 -44.84
C GLU A 21 9.92 7.93 -44.61
N LEU A 22 9.41 8.21 -43.41
CA LEU A 22 7.97 8.17 -43.12
C LEU A 22 7.18 9.16 -43.98
N ALA A 23 7.68 10.38 -44.19
CA ALA A 23 7.04 11.35 -45.07
C ALA A 23 7.01 10.85 -46.52
N GLN A 24 8.10 10.27 -47.03
CA GLN A 24 8.14 9.67 -48.35
C GLN A 24 7.16 8.49 -48.49
N HIS A 25 7.07 7.65 -47.46
CA HIS A 25 6.12 6.53 -47.44
C HIS A 25 4.67 7.01 -47.38
N LEU A 26 4.38 8.11 -46.66
CA LEU A 26 3.06 8.74 -46.65
C LEU A 26 2.71 9.32 -48.02
N ASP A 27 3.64 10.05 -48.67
CA ASP A 27 3.44 10.57 -50.03
C ASP A 27 3.26 9.45 -51.05
N GLN A 28 4.04 8.37 -50.95
CA GLN A 28 3.87 7.18 -51.78
C GLN A 28 2.53 6.50 -51.51
N PHE A 29 2.09 6.44 -50.25
CA PHE A 29 0.79 5.90 -49.88
C PHE A 29 -0.35 6.76 -50.43
N GLU A 30 -0.25 8.09 -50.37
CA GLU A 30 -1.27 8.98 -50.93
C GLU A 30 -1.31 8.92 -52.46
N LYS A 31 -0.14 8.85 -53.11
CA LYS A 31 -0.04 8.66 -54.56
C LYS A 31 -0.61 7.31 -54.98
N THR A 32 -0.26 6.22 -54.30
CA THR A 32 -0.81 4.87 -54.58
C THR A 32 -2.30 4.77 -54.23
N ARG A 33 -2.77 5.42 -53.17
CA ARG A 33 -4.20 5.56 -52.82
C ARG A 33 -4.98 6.39 -53.85
N SER A 34 -4.33 7.35 -54.50
CA SER A 34 -4.94 8.14 -55.57
C SER A 34 -4.93 7.41 -56.91
N SER A 35 -3.91 6.59 -57.20
CA SER A 35 -3.75 5.85 -58.47
C SER A 35 -4.48 4.51 -58.48
N GLN A 36 -4.50 3.77 -57.36
CA GLN A 36 -5.52 2.76 -57.10
C GLN A 36 -6.80 3.50 -56.75
N GLY A 37 -7.50 3.99 -57.79
CA GLY A 37 -8.79 4.65 -57.67
C GLY A 37 -9.64 3.92 -56.63
N LYS A 38 -10.11 4.68 -55.63
CA LYS A 38 -10.89 4.21 -54.47
C LYS A 38 -11.65 2.94 -54.82
N GLN A 39 -11.13 1.78 -54.40
CA GLN A 39 -11.94 0.60 -54.21
C GLN A 39 -12.91 0.99 -53.10
N VAL A 40 -14.04 1.59 -53.51
CA VAL A 40 -15.16 1.86 -52.63
C VAL A 40 -15.68 0.48 -52.27
N THR A 41 -15.10 -0.12 -51.23
CA THR A 41 -15.85 -1.11 -50.46
C THR A 41 -17.13 -0.39 -50.09
N ALA A 42 -18.26 -0.88 -50.62
CA ALA A 42 -19.56 -0.26 -50.45
C ALA A 42 -19.68 0.20 -49.00
N ARG A 43 -19.86 1.51 -48.77
CA ARG A 43 -20.00 2.06 -47.43
C ARG A 43 -21.12 1.29 -46.77
N ARG A 44 -20.78 0.38 -45.85
CA ARG A 44 -21.77 -0.25 -44.98
C ARG A 44 -22.49 0.91 -44.29
N PRO A 45 -23.83 0.93 -44.26
CA PRO A 45 -24.55 2.01 -43.62
C PRO A 45 -24.01 2.15 -42.20
N ASP A 46 -23.68 3.38 -41.80
CA ASP A 46 -23.07 3.68 -40.50
C ASP A 46 -23.87 2.97 -39.42
N LYS A 47 -23.28 1.94 -38.82
CA LYS A 47 -23.94 1.19 -37.74
C LYS A 47 -24.19 2.21 -36.64
N LYS A 48 -25.46 2.40 -36.27
CA LYS A 48 -25.84 3.28 -35.16
C LYS A 48 -24.94 2.94 -33.97
N PRO A 49 -24.29 3.93 -33.34
CA PRO A 49 -23.36 3.67 -32.24
C PRO A 49 -24.07 2.84 -31.19
N THR A 50 -23.49 1.67 -30.87
CA THR A 50 -23.98 0.77 -29.82
C THR A 50 -24.13 1.54 -28.51
N VAL A 51 -25.06 1.16 -27.64
CA VAL A 51 -25.28 1.83 -26.34
C VAL A 51 -23.98 2.01 -25.53
N TRP A 52 -23.02 1.09 -25.66
CA TRP A 52 -21.67 1.18 -25.06
C TRP A 52 -20.74 2.25 -25.63
N SER A 53 -21.04 2.79 -26.81
CA SER A 53 -20.30 3.90 -27.43
C SER A 53 -20.90 5.27 -27.14
N ARG A 54 -22.05 5.34 -26.45
CA ARG A 54 -22.57 6.60 -25.91
C ARG A 54 -21.76 7.01 -24.68
N GLN A 55 -20.92 8.03 -24.83
CA GLN A 55 -20.26 8.68 -23.71
C GLN A 55 -21.30 9.41 -22.83
N ASN A 56 -21.15 9.38 -21.50
CA ASN A 56 -22.06 10.10 -20.61
C ASN A 56 -21.98 11.62 -20.88
N LYS A 57 -23.14 12.29 -20.79
CA LYS A 57 -23.25 13.73 -20.98
C LYS A 57 -22.34 14.47 -19.99
N GLY A 58 -21.48 15.34 -20.49
CA GLY A 58 -20.57 16.16 -19.68
C GLY A 58 -19.26 15.49 -19.26
N ILE A 59 -18.94 14.28 -19.73
CA ILE A 59 -17.59 13.70 -19.49
C ILE A 59 -16.52 14.55 -20.18
N GLN A 60 -16.78 15.06 -21.39
CA GLN A 60 -15.85 15.92 -22.11
C GLN A 60 -15.61 17.24 -21.36
N ASP A 61 -16.66 17.84 -20.80
CA ASP A 61 -16.55 19.08 -20.03
C ASP A 61 -15.80 18.86 -18.70
N ARG A 62 -16.07 17.73 -18.03
CA ARG A 62 -15.32 17.31 -16.83
C ARG A 62 -13.84 17.05 -17.18
N SER A 63 -13.58 16.30 -18.23
CA SER A 63 -12.22 16.02 -18.72
C SER A 63 -11.48 17.30 -19.09
N LYS A 64 -12.14 18.26 -19.75
CA LYS A 64 -11.55 19.57 -20.05
C LYS A 64 -11.25 20.36 -18.78
N ASN A 65 -12.18 20.37 -17.85
CA ASN A 65 -11.97 21.05 -16.57
C ASN A 65 -10.82 20.41 -15.77
N ASP A 66 -10.73 19.08 -15.76
CA ASP A 66 -9.63 18.34 -15.13
C ASP A 66 -8.29 18.67 -15.82
N THR A 67 -8.24 18.72 -17.15
CA THR A 67 -7.02 19.12 -17.89
C THR A 67 -6.61 20.56 -17.66
N LEU A 68 -7.56 21.46 -17.37
CA LEU A 68 -7.28 22.87 -17.07
C LEU A 68 -6.93 23.10 -15.60
N ALA A 69 -7.45 22.29 -14.68
CA ALA A 69 -7.19 22.39 -13.25
C ALA A 69 -5.80 21.87 -12.85
N LEU A 70 -5.30 20.82 -13.51
CA LEU A 70 -3.96 20.25 -13.25
C LEU A 70 -2.82 21.28 -13.34
N PRO A 71 -2.66 22.07 -14.43
CA PRO A 71 -1.56 23.02 -14.53
C PRO A 71 -1.67 24.21 -13.56
N ALA A 72 -2.90 24.61 -13.19
CA ALA A 72 -3.12 25.76 -12.31
C ALA A 72 -2.76 25.47 -10.83
N VAL A 73 -2.94 24.23 -10.36
CA VAL A 73 -2.60 23.83 -8.99
C VAL A 73 -1.15 23.32 -8.89
N GLU A 74 -0.61 22.73 -9.97
CA GLU A 74 0.78 22.25 -9.99
C GLU A 74 1.80 23.39 -9.96
N THR A 75 1.54 24.54 -10.58
CA THR A 75 2.56 25.60 -10.71
C THR A 75 2.98 26.22 -9.37
N ASP A 76 2.04 26.67 -8.54
CA ASP A 76 2.40 27.33 -7.27
C ASP A 76 3.03 26.38 -6.24
N VAL A 77 2.53 25.13 -6.17
CA VAL A 77 3.06 24.11 -5.27
C VAL A 77 4.45 23.66 -5.72
N LEU A 78 4.67 23.48 -7.03
CA LEU A 78 5.98 23.12 -7.57
C LEU A 78 7.00 24.24 -7.42
N VAL A 79 6.60 25.50 -7.58
CA VAL A 79 7.47 26.66 -7.34
C VAL A 79 7.91 26.71 -5.88
N ARG A 80 6.99 26.61 -4.92
CA ARG A 80 7.33 26.55 -3.49
C ARG A 80 8.21 25.35 -3.15
N SER A 81 7.93 24.19 -3.73
CA SER A 81 8.74 22.98 -3.55
C SER A 81 10.16 23.19 -4.06
N ARG A 82 10.31 23.77 -5.25
CA ARG A 82 11.61 24.07 -5.85
C ARG A 82 12.41 25.05 -4.99
N GLU A 83 11.80 26.16 -4.58
CA GLU A 83 12.45 27.14 -3.69
C GLU A 83 12.91 26.50 -2.38
N GLN A 84 12.11 25.60 -1.81
CA GLN A 84 12.46 24.90 -0.57
C GLN A 84 13.62 23.91 -0.78
N LEU A 85 13.64 23.21 -1.91
CA LEU A 85 14.74 22.31 -2.28
C LEU A 85 16.03 23.08 -2.56
N GLU A 86 15.96 24.22 -3.23
CA GLU A 86 17.11 25.10 -3.47
C GLU A 86 17.67 25.67 -2.15
N LYS A 87 16.80 26.11 -1.23
CA LYS A 87 17.21 26.52 0.13
C LYS A 87 17.89 25.40 0.90
N LYS A 88 17.35 24.18 0.85
CA LYS A 88 17.96 23.02 1.49
C LYS A 88 19.31 22.69 0.87
N ALA A 89 19.40 22.65 -0.46
CA ALA A 89 20.66 22.39 -1.17
C ALA A 89 21.74 23.39 -0.75
N ARG A 90 21.41 24.70 -0.75
CA ARG A 90 22.32 25.74 -0.28
C ARG A 90 22.76 25.55 1.17
N TYR A 91 21.83 25.18 2.06
CA TYR A 91 22.13 24.92 3.47
C TYR A 91 23.11 23.75 3.63
N TYR A 92 22.91 22.66 2.88
CA TYR A 92 23.83 21.52 2.87
C TYR A 92 25.20 21.87 2.28
N GLU A 93 25.24 22.65 1.20
CA GLU A 93 26.50 23.13 0.62
C GLU A 93 27.29 24.00 1.61
N ALA A 94 26.62 24.92 2.30
CA ALA A 94 27.24 25.78 3.30
C ALA A 94 27.72 24.99 4.53
N MET A 95 26.96 23.98 4.95
CA MET A 95 27.34 23.05 6.02
C MET A 95 28.53 22.17 5.62
N GLN A 96 28.59 21.71 4.36
CA GLN A 96 29.73 20.97 3.82
C GLN A 96 30.97 21.86 3.64
N ALA A 97 30.78 23.15 3.34
CA ALA A 97 31.85 24.13 3.23
C ALA A 97 32.38 24.62 4.59
N GLY A 98 31.71 24.29 5.70
CA GLY A 98 32.04 24.79 7.03
C GLY A 98 31.76 26.30 7.21
N GLU A 99 30.92 26.89 6.36
CA GLU A 99 30.60 28.32 6.38
C GLU A 99 29.55 28.68 7.43
N ILE A 100 28.81 27.68 7.93
CA ILE A 100 27.82 27.87 8.98
C ILE A 100 28.48 27.63 10.33
N GLU A 101 28.63 28.70 11.11
CA GLU A 101 28.95 28.64 12.53
C GLU A 101 27.67 28.20 13.28
N PHE A 102 27.76 27.10 14.01
CA PHE A 102 26.67 26.63 14.86
C PHE A 102 26.92 27.10 16.28
N ASP A 103 25.95 27.77 16.89
CA ASP A 103 26.00 28.09 18.30
C ASP A 103 25.94 26.79 19.11
N GLU A 104 26.99 26.49 19.87
CA GLU A 104 27.12 25.27 20.68
C GLU A 104 26.00 25.12 21.74
N GLU A 105 25.32 26.22 22.08
CA GLU A 105 24.22 26.27 23.04
C GLU A 105 22.86 25.86 22.43
N ASP A 106 22.69 25.98 21.11
CA ASP A 106 21.45 25.63 20.41
C ASP A 106 21.51 24.17 19.91
N GLU A 107 21.34 23.21 20.83
CA GLU A 107 21.32 21.76 20.53
C GLU A 107 20.34 21.41 19.38
N GLU A 108 19.30 22.21 19.17
CA GLU A 108 18.29 22.02 18.12
C GLU A 108 18.77 22.42 16.70
N LYS A 109 19.76 23.32 16.60
CA LYS A 109 20.38 23.76 15.33
C LYS A 109 21.69 23.05 15.04
N MET A 110 22.30 22.44 16.06
CA MET A 110 23.51 21.65 15.91
C MET A 110 23.28 20.51 14.90
N PRO A 111 24.15 20.35 13.89
CA PRO A 111 24.02 19.28 12.92
C PRO A 111 24.22 17.93 13.61
N LEU A 112 23.19 17.06 13.57
CA LEU A 112 23.26 15.68 14.07
C LEU A 112 24.30 14.81 13.35
N ILE A 113 24.83 15.30 12.23
CA ILE A 113 25.86 14.64 11.43
C ILE A 113 27.12 15.48 11.58
N ASP A 114 28.16 14.87 12.13
CA ASP A 114 29.53 15.42 12.08
C ASP A 114 30.04 15.31 10.63
N PHE A 115 30.06 16.44 9.92
CA PHE A 115 30.42 16.51 8.50
C PHE A 115 31.91 16.26 8.27
N ASP A 116 32.77 16.62 9.22
CA ASP A 116 34.20 16.36 9.13
C ASP A 116 34.49 14.87 9.22
N LYS A 117 33.86 14.20 10.19
CA LYS A 117 33.94 12.74 10.31
C LYS A 117 33.33 12.04 9.10
N LYS A 118 32.19 12.51 8.60
CA LYS A 118 31.52 11.94 7.42
C LYS A 118 32.37 12.11 6.15
N TYR A 119 32.99 13.28 5.95
CA TYR A 119 33.88 13.53 4.82
C TYR A 119 35.11 12.61 4.86
N MET A 120 35.72 12.44 6.04
CA MET A 120 36.84 11.50 6.21
C MET A 120 36.42 10.06 5.96
N GLN A 121 35.26 9.64 6.48
CA GLN A 121 34.72 8.31 6.25
C GLN A 121 34.40 8.05 4.77
N GLU A 122 33.82 9.02 4.06
CA GLU A 122 33.50 8.91 2.64
C GLU A 122 34.80 8.79 1.80
N ARG A 123 35.81 9.58 2.12
CA ARG A 123 37.15 9.49 1.50
C ARG A 123 37.84 8.15 1.80
N GLU A 124 37.69 7.61 3.00
CA GLU A 124 38.18 6.28 3.36
C GLU A 124 37.44 5.18 2.59
N LEU A 125 36.11 5.30 2.46
CA LEU A 125 35.29 4.40 1.66
C LEU A 125 35.61 4.47 0.17
N GLU A 126 35.90 5.64 -0.40
CA GLU A 126 36.37 5.75 -1.79
C GLU A 126 37.72 5.07 -2.01
N LYS A 127 38.65 5.23 -1.05
CA LYS A 127 39.93 4.51 -1.04
C LYS A 127 39.72 3.00 -0.87
N GLU A 128 38.74 2.59 -0.08
CA GLU A 128 38.40 1.19 0.16
C GLU A 128 37.70 0.58 -1.05
N HIS A 129 36.79 1.29 -1.72
CA HIS A 129 36.15 0.90 -2.97
C HIS A 129 37.15 0.77 -4.12
N THR A 130 38.11 1.69 -4.24
CA THR A 130 39.18 1.59 -5.26
C THR A 130 40.14 0.44 -4.96
N LYS A 131 40.44 0.17 -3.68
CA LYS A 131 41.19 -1.02 -3.24
C LYS A 131 40.40 -2.32 -3.44
N ASN A 132 39.10 -2.34 -3.18
CA ASN A 132 38.21 -3.50 -3.37
C ASN A 132 37.97 -3.79 -4.86
N LYS A 133 37.94 -2.77 -5.72
CA LYS A 133 37.92 -2.94 -7.18
C LYS A 133 39.23 -3.55 -7.70
N LYS A 134 40.36 -3.25 -7.04
CA LYS A 134 41.69 -3.87 -7.27
C LYS A 134 41.85 -5.26 -6.63
N ARG A 135 41.17 -5.53 -5.51
CA ARG A 135 41.14 -6.86 -4.86
C ARG A 135 40.19 -7.83 -5.56
N ARG A 136 39.09 -7.35 -6.14
CA ARG A 136 38.19 -8.17 -6.98
C ARG A 136 38.83 -8.70 -8.25
N THR A 137 39.96 -8.12 -8.68
CA THR A 137 40.76 -8.66 -9.78
C THR A 137 41.84 -9.64 -9.31
N ASP A 138 42.08 -9.77 -8.00
CA ASP A 138 43.28 -10.43 -7.46
C ASP A 138 43.06 -11.13 -6.09
N SER A 139 41.84 -11.56 -5.79
CA SER A 139 41.51 -12.26 -4.54
C SER A 139 40.43 -13.29 -4.77
N GLN A 140 40.89 -14.53 -5.01
CA GLN A 140 40.27 -15.82 -4.73
C GLN A 140 38.78 -15.80 -4.36
N GLU A 141 37.93 -16.31 -5.25
CA GLU A 141 36.50 -16.57 -5.04
C GLU A 141 36.22 -17.73 -4.05
N ASP A 142 37.24 -18.30 -3.40
CA ASP A 142 37.17 -19.58 -2.68
C ASP A 142 36.87 -19.49 -1.18
N SER A 143 36.69 -18.31 -0.58
CA SER A 143 36.56 -18.19 0.89
C SER A 143 35.13 -18.24 1.46
N ASP A 144 34.09 -18.24 0.62
CA ASP A 144 32.70 -18.28 1.09
C ASP A 144 31.85 -19.19 0.19
N PRO A 145 31.93 -20.52 0.40
CA PRO A 145 31.23 -21.50 -0.43
C PRO A 145 29.72 -21.42 -0.23
N TRP A 146 28.98 -21.81 -1.28
CA TRP A 146 27.54 -22.00 -1.23
C TRP A 146 27.23 -23.32 -0.51
N VAL A 147 26.40 -23.24 0.53
CA VAL A 147 25.99 -24.37 1.36
C VAL A 147 24.47 -24.51 1.26
N GLU A 148 24.00 -25.75 1.10
CA GLU A 148 22.58 -26.10 1.17
C GLU A 148 22.15 -26.18 2.64
N ILE A 149 21.11 -25.42 3.00
CA ILE A 149 20.55 -25.38 4.34
C ILE A 149 19.06 -25.68 4.25
N GLU A 150 18.52 -26.39 5.22
CA GLU A 150 17.09 -26.55 5.40
C GLU A 150 16.53 -25.38 6.22
N ASP A 151 15.63 -24.62 5.60
CA ASP A 151 14.90 -23.51 6.23
C ASP A 151 13.95 -24.01 7.33
N GLU A 152 13.45 -23.11 8.18
CA GLU A 152 12.51 -23.43 9.27
C GLU A 152 11.22 -24.12 8.82
N PHE A 153 10.89 -24.00 7.52
CA PHE A 153 9.77 -24.66 6.86
C PHE A 153 10.14 -25.99 6.18
N GLY A 154 11.34 -26.52 6.40
CA GLY A 154 11.84 -27.77 5.80
C GLY A 154 12.14 -27.68 4.30
N ARG A 155 12.33 -26.47 3.76
CA ARG A 155 12.67 -26.23 2.35
C ARG A 155 14.19 -26.11 2.22
N THR A 156 14.78 -26.79 1.25
CA THR A 156 16.21 -26.62 0.95
C THR A 156 16.46 -25.28 0.25
N ARG A 157 17.38 -24.48 0.81
CA ARG A 157 17.81 -23.19 0.27
C ARG A 157 19.34 -23.14 0.21
N ILE A 158 19.87 -22.64 -0.89
CA ILE A 158 21.32 -22.45 -1.08
C ILE A 158 21.68 -21.05 -0.61
N VAL A 159 22.57 -20.97 0.37
CA VAL A 159 22.99 -19.72 1.03
C VAL A 159 24.52 -19.74 1.17
N ARG A 160 25.15 -18.57 1.28
CA ARG A 160 26.59 -18.48 1.58
C ARG A 160 26.88 -19.01 2.99
N GLN A 161 28.03 -19.67 3.19
CA GLN A 161 28.43 -20.21 4.49
C GLN A 161 28.41 -19.14 5.60
N SER A 162 28.84 -17.92 5.27
CA SER A 162 28.79 -16.75 6.18
C SER A 162 27.39 -16.34 6.63
N GLN A 163 26.35 -16.68 5.86
CA GLN A 163 24.96 -16.29 6.10
C GLN A 163 24.12 -17.42 6.74
N VAL A 164 24.69 -18.62 6.91
CA VAL A 164 24.01 -19.78 7.51
C VAL A 164 23.38 -19.44 8.86
N GLY A 165 24.13 -18.81 9.76
CA GLY A 165 23.69 -18.47 11.11
C GLY A 165 22.49 -17.51 11.12
N SER A 166 22.50 -16.51 10.22
CA SER A 166 21.40 -15.57 10.01
C SER A 166 20.12 -16.28 9.59
N THR A 167 20.25 -17.19 8.62
CA THR A 167 19.12 -17.90 8.04
C THR A 167 18.52 -18.96 8.94
N MET A 168 19.32 -19.57 9.82
CA MET A 168 18.86 -20.59 10.76
C MET A 168 18.20 -20.02 12.01
N ASN A 169 18.43 -18.74 12.31
CA ASN A 169 17.90 -18.14 13.53
C ASN A 169 17.60 -16.64 13.33
N PRO A 170 16.57 -16.30 12.54
CA PRO A 170 16.23 -14.91 12.23
C PRO A 170 15.82 -14.14 13.49
N GLU A 171 15.16 -14.79 14.44
CA GLU A 171 14.71 -14.18 15.71
C GLU A 171 15.90 -13.67 16.55
N LYS A 172 16.99 -14.43 16.64
CA LYS A 172 18.19 -14.00 17.38
C LYS A 172 18.84 -12.77 16.76
N GLU A 173 18.91 -12.70 15.43
CA GLU A 173 19.46 -11.50 14.77
C GLU A 173 18.57 -10.28 14.96
N GLU A 174 17.24 -10.45 14.91
CA GLU A 174 16.31 -9.36 15.20
C GLU A 174 16.43 -8.90 16.65
N GLU A 175 16.59 -9.83 17.59
CA GLU A 175 16.77 -9.52 19.00
C GLU A 175 18.08 -8.78 19.28
N GLU A 176 19.20 -9.21 18.69
CA GLU A 176 20.49 -8.51 18.77
C GLU A 176 20.43 -7.11 18.12
N LYS A 177 19.76 -6.98 16.97
CA LYS A 177 19.54 -5.66 16.32
C LYS A 177 18.70 -4.78 17.22
N ARG A 178 17.64 -5.33 17.80
CA ARG A 178 16.75 -4.60 18.71
C ARG A 178 17.50 -4.18 19.97
N GLU A 179 18.32 -5.04 20.55
CA GLU A 179 19.16 -4.73 21.72
C GLU A 179 20.21 -3.66 21.42
N LYS A 180 20.89 -3.71 20.27
CA LYS A 180 21.79 -2.65 19.81
C LYS A 180 21.07 -1.32 19.59
N LEU A 181 19.79 -1.36 19.24
CA LEU A 181 18.93 -0.19 19.07
C LEU A 181 18.24 0.28 20.37
N ARG A 182 18.24 -0.53 21.45
CA ARG A 182 17.59 -0.17 22.72
C ARG A 182 18.16 1.11 23.35
N PRO A 183 19.49 1.34 23.41
CA PRO A 183 20.04 2.59 23.95
C PRO A 183 19.65 3.84 23.15
N LEU A 184 19.25 3.67 21.88
CA LEU A 184 18.81 4.77 21.02
C LEU A 184 17.31 5.08 21.19
N LEU A 185 16.57 4.24 21.92
CA LEU A 185 15.11 4.31 22.09
C LEU A 185 14.67 4.83 23.46
N ASP A 186 15.58 5.43 24.25
CA ASP A 186 15.23 6.23 25.45
C ASP A 186 14.54 7.57 25.09
N TYR A 187 13.79 7.60 23.98
CA TYR A 187 12.94 8.68 23.50
C TYR A 187 11.66 8.88 24.34
N GLU A 188 11.37 7.97 25.28
CA GLU A 188 10.16 8.05 26.12
C GLU A 188 10.15 9.25 27.08
N LYS A 189 11.28 9.97 27.20
CA LYS A 189 11.41 11.21 27.99
C LYS A 189 11.92 12.39 27.17
N ALA A 190 11.74 12.39 25.84
CA ALA A 190 11.95 13.62 25.08
C ALA A 190 10.95 14.66 25.60
N ASP A 191 11.46 15.74 26.18
CA ASP A 191 10.65 16.79 26.76
C ASP A 191 9.82 17.45 25.65
N ARG A 192 8.53 17.09 25.57
CA ARG A 192 7.63 17.54 24.50
C ARG A 192 7.21 19.01 24.64
N SER A 193 7.66 19.65 25.72
CA SER A 193 7.46 21.07 26.01
C SER A 193 7.95 21.98 24.88
N ASN A 194 9.03 21.58 24.19
CA ASN A 194 9.64 22.34 23.09
C ASN A 194 9.31 21.79 21.70
N LEU A 195 8.29 20.91 21.56
CA LEU A 195 8.00 20.31 20.27
C LEU A 195 7.31 21.33 19.35
N ASN A 196 7.99 21.71 18.27
CA ASN A 196 7.43 22.56 17.23
C ASN A 196 6.14 21.96 16.65
N HIS A 197 5.02 22.69 16.77
CA HIS A 197 3.73 22.25 16.26
C HIS A 197 3.70 22.16 14.74
N TYR A 198 2.94 21.20 14.23
CA TYR A 198 2.72 21.08 12.79
C TYR A 198 2.03 22.34 12.23
N GLU A 199 2.74 23.02 11.32
CA GLU A 199 2.21 24.17 10.59
C GLU A 199 1.69 23.76 9.23
N ALA A 200 0.37 23.87 9.05
CA ALA A 200 -0.30 23.52 7.82
C ALA A 200 0.22 24.34 6.62
N ASP A 201 0.64 25.58 6.84
CA ASP A 201 1.07 26.49 5.76
C ASP A 201 2.42 26.08 5.16
N ARG A 202 3.25 25.35 5.92
CA ARG A 202 4.56 24.83 5.46
C ARG A 202 4.45 23.48 4.76
N GLU A 203 3.31 22.80 4.86
CA GLU A 203 3.09 21.51 4.20
C GLU A 203 2.83 21.70 2.70
N ILE A 204 3.60 21.00 1.89
CA ILE A 204 3.54 21.03 0.43
C ILE A 204 2.61 19.92 -0.10
N ARG A 205 2.41 18.84 0.67
CA ARG A 205 1.53 17.74 0.27
C ARG A 205 0.06 18.15 0.30
N THR A 206 -0.72 17.52 -0.57
CA THR A 206 -2.17 17.64 -0.59
C THR A 206 -2.77 17.15 0.72
N LYS A 207 -3.46 18.04 1.43
CA LYS A 207 -4.17 17.73 2.68
C LYS A 207 -5.45 16.98 2.34
N GLY A 208 -5.71 15.88 3.04
CA GLY A 208 -6.90 15.04 2.80
C GLY A 208 -8.21 15.71 3.20
N VAL A 209 -9.33 15.11 2.78
CA VAL A 209 -10.67 15.52 3.25
C VAL A 209 -10.77 15.34 4.76
N GLY A 210 -11.27 16.36 5.46
CA GLY A 210 -11.31 16.39 6.92
C GLY A 210 -10.03 16.88 7.59
N PHE A 211 -9.07 17.43 6.84
CA PHE A 211 -7.96 18.18 7.43
C PHE A 211 -8.47 19.40 8.21
N TYR A 212 -8.00 19.55 9.45
CA TYR A 212 -8.31 20.68 10.32
C TYR A 212 -7.03 21.42 10.69
N GLN A 213 -6.97 22.71 10.39
CA GLN A 213 -5.84 23.58 10.74
C GLN A 213 -6.05 24.13 12.15
N PHE A 214 -5.17 23.76 13.07
CA PHE A 214 -5.18 24.32 14.41
C PHE A 214 -4.63 25.75 14.42
N SER A 215 -5.08 26.55 15.39
CA SER A 215 -4.53 27.88 15.66
C SER A 215 -3.04 27.79 16.02
N LYS A 216 -2.29 28.86 15.73
CA LYS A 216 -0.89 28.99 16.17
C LYS A 216 -0.81 29.27 17.66
N ASP A 217 -1.85 29.87 18.23
CA ASP A 217 -1.93 30.18 19.65
C ASP A 217 -2.23 28.92 20.46
N GLU A 218 -1.39 28.64 21.46
CA GLU A 218 -1.43 27.38 22.21
C GLU A 218 -2.74 27.17 22.97
N GLN A 219 -3.28 28.24 23.55
CA GLN A 219 -4.55 28.19 24.29
C GLN A 219 -5.73 27.87 23.36
N GLU A 220 -5.77 28.50 22.18
CA GLU A 220 -6.82 28.25 21.20
C GLU A 220 -6.68 26.85 20.59
N ARG A 221 -5.46 26.42 20.29
CA ARG A 221 -5.16 25.05 19.84
C ARG A 221 -5.67 24.03 20.84
N GLN A 222 -5.36 24.20 22.13
CA GLN A 222 -5.80 23.30 23.18
C GLN A 222 -7.33 23.28 23.29
N ALA A 223 -7.98 24.44 23.24
CA ALA A 223 -9.44 24.51 23.24
C ALA A 223 -10.07 23.82 22.02
N GLN A 224 -9.46 23.94 20.83
CA GLN A 224 -9.86 23.23 19.61
C GLN A 224 -9.71 21.71 19.77
N MET A 225 -8.58 21.26 20.34
CA MET A 225 -8.34 19.85 20.64
C MET A 225 -9.36 19.29 21.62
N ASP A 226 -9.65 20.00 22.70
CA ASP A 226 -10.63 19.61 23.70
C ASP A 226 -12.04 19.53 23.10
N LYS A 227 -12.39 20.45 22.20
CA LYS A 227 -13.66 20.42 21.47
C LYS A 227 -13.77 19.17 20.58
N LEU A 228 -12.72 18.83 19.85
CA LEU A 228 -12.69 17.61 19.02
C LEU A 228 -12.76 16.34 19.87
N ASN A 229 -12.09 16.31 21.01
CA ASN A 229 -12.15 15.20 21.96
C ASN A 229 -13.56 15.01 22.54
N LYS A 230 -14.26 16.11 22.89
CA LYS A 230 -15.66 16.06 23.32
C LYS A 230 -16.57 15.50 22.24
N LEU A 231 -16.46 15.99 21.01
CA LEU A 231 -17.22 15.46 19.86
C LEU A 231 -16.94 13.96 19.65
N ARG A 232 -15.68 13.55 19.75
CA ARG A 232 -15.28 12.14 19.68
C ARG A 232 -15.99 11.31 20.76
N GLN A 233 -15.94 11.75 22.02
CA GLN A 233 -16.61 11.07 23.13
C GLN A 233 -18.13 10.96 22.92
N GLU A 234 -18.79 12.02 22.48
CA GLU A 234 -20.22 12.01 22.17
C GLU A 234 -20.56 10.99 21.07
N THR A 235 -19.77 10.95 19.99
CA THR A 235 -20.00 9.99 18.90
C THR A 235 -19.73 8.55 19.33
N GLU A 236 -18.73 8.32 20.18
CA GLU A 236 -18.43 7.00 20.74
C GLU A 236 -19.57 6.53 21.65
N GLN A 237 -20.07 7.40 22.52
CA GLN A 237 -21.21 7.09 23.39
C GLN A 237 -22.49 6.80 22.57
N ALA A 238 -22.77 7.58 21.52
CA ALA A 238 -23.89 7.32 20.62
C ALA A 238 -23.75 5.98 19.87
N ARG A 239 -22.54 5.62 19.44
CA ARG A 239 -22.28 4.31 18.84
C ARG A 239 -22.44 3.17 19.85
N GLN A 240 -21.94 3.34 21.07
CA GLN A 240 -22.10 2.33 22.12
C GLN A 240 -23.56 2.16 22.52
N SER A 241 -24.34 3.24 22.63
CA SER A 241 -25.76 3.16 22.99
C SER A 241 -26.58 2.45 21.90
N THR A 242 -26.36 2.76 20.63
CA THR A 242 -27.01 2.08 19.50
C THR A 242 -26.66 0.60 19.43
N VAL A 243 -25.38 0.24 19.59
CA VAL A 243 -24.92 -1.16 19.64
C VAL A 243 -25.52 -1.89 20.84
N SER A 244 -25.52 -1.27 22.03
CA SER A 244 -26.09 -1.89 23.23
C SER A 244 -27.59 -2.11 23.13
N ALA A 245 -28.34 -1.16 22.55
CA ALA A 245 -29.77 -1.30 22.31
C ALA A 245 -30.07 -2.41 21.30
N ALA A 246 -29.29 -2.51 20.22
CA ALA A 246 -29.38 -3.60 19.25
C ALA A 246 -29.10 -4.96 19.90
N ASN A 247 -28.07 -5.06 20.75
CA ASN A 247 -27.73 -6.28 21.48
C ASN A 247 -28.84 -6.69 22.45
N LYS A 248 -29.40 -5.75 23.21
CA LYS A 248 -30.56 -5.99 24.09
C LYS A 248 -31.76 -6.50 23.29
N ARG A 249 -32.06 -5.90 22.13
CA ARG A 249 -33.15 -6.35 21.24
C ARG A 249 -32.91 -7.78 20.74
N LYS A 250 -31.68 -8.11 20.36
CA LYS A 250 -31.28 -9.46 19.94
C LYS A 250 -31.45 -10.47 21.07
N GLN A 251 -31.00 -10.14 22.29
CA GLN A 251 -31.18 -10.99 23.48
C GLN A 251 -32.66 -11.23 23.81
N MET A 252 -33.49 -10.19 23.75
CA MET A 252 -34.93 -10.36 23.97
C MET A 252 -35.57 -11.26 22.90
N MET A 253 -35.17 -11.10 21.64
CA MET A 253 -35.64 -11.94 20.54
C MET A 253 -35.20 -13.41 20.70
N THR A 254 -33.95 -13.66 21.09
CA THR A 254 -33.44 -15.03 21.32
C THR A 254 -34.13 -15.69 22.51
N GLN A 255 -34.35 -14.95 23.61
CA GLN A 255 -35.13 -15.44 24.75
C GLN A 255 -36.57 -15.76 24.37
N ASN A 256 -37.23 -14.90 23.59
CA ASN A 256 -38.59 -15.14 23.10
C ASN A 256 -38.63 -16.37 22.17
N ALA A 257 -37.66 -16.51 21.27
CA ALA A 257 -37.53 -17.69 20.41
C ALA A 257 -37.32 -18.98 21.22
N ALA A 258 -36.51 -18.94 22.28
CA ALA A 258 -36.30 -20.06 23.19
C ALA A 258 -37.58 -20.44 23.94
N LYS A 259 -38.34 -19.46 24.44
CA LYS A 259 -39.66 -19.70 25.08
C LYS A 259 -40.66 -20.34 24.11
N ILE A 260 -40.71 -19.87 22.87
CA ILE A 260 -41.58 -20.45 21.83
C ILE A 260 -41.15 -21.89 21.52
N ARG A 261 -39.84 -22.16 21.37
CA ARG A 261 -39.31 -23.51 21.16
C ARG A 261 -39.65 -24.44 22.33
N ALA A 262 -39.45 -23.99 23.57
CA ALA A 262 -39.79 -24.76 24.77
C ALA A 262 -41.30 -25.07 24.84
N ARG A 263 -42.16 -24.08 24.53
CA ARG A 263 -43.62 -24.29 24.48
C ARG A 263 -44.01 -25.27 23.38
N LYS A 264 -43.40 -25.17 22.19
CA LYS A 264 -43.62 -26.13 21.10
C LYS A 264 -43.18 -27.55 21.48
N ALA A 265 -42.00 -27.70 22.10
CA ALA A 265 -41.50 -28.98 22.59
C ALA A 265 -42.42 -29.59 23.65
N ALA A 266 -42.89 -28.79 24.61
CA ALA A 266 -43.85 -29.25 25.62
C ALA A 266 -45.20 -29.67 25.03
N LEU A 267 -45.70 -28.94 24.02
CA LEU A 267 -46.92 -29.33 23.30
C LEU A 267 -46.73 -30.61 22.48
N GLN A 268 -45.56 -30.82 21.85
CA GLN A 268 -45.23 -32.06 21.17
C GLN A 268 -45.13 -33.24 22.14
N ALA A 269 -44.46 -33.06 23.28
CA ALA A 269 -44.38 -34.07 24.34
C ALA A 269 -45.75 -34.45 24.92
N LYS A 270 -46.70 -33.50 24.97
CA LYS A 270 -48.09 -33.78 25.38
C LYS A 270 -48.92 -34.47 24.30
N LYS A 271 -48.65 -34.21 23.01
CA LYS A 271 -49.34 -34.88 21.88
C LYS A 271 -48.86 -36.31 21.67
N HIS A 272 -47.59 -36.58 21.96
CA HIS A 272 -47.00 -37.91 21.96
C HIS A 272 -46.41 -38.19 23.35
N PRO A 273 -47.25 -38.48 24.36
CA PRO A 273 -46.72 -38.93 25.64
C PRO A 273 -46.01 -40.25 25.40
N LEU A 274 -44.68 -40.27 25.57
CA LEU A 274 -43.93 -41.52 25.60
C LEU A 274 -44.42 -42.29 26.82
N THR A 275 -45.29 -43.28 26.59
CA THR A 275 -45.55 -44.32 27.57
C THR A 275 -44.25 -45.09 27.79
N PRO A 276 -43.78 -45.28 29.04
CA PRO A 276 -42.51 -45.95 29.34
C PRO A 276 -42.45 -47.40 28.83
N ASP A 277 -43.59 -48.00 28.46
CA ASP A 277 -43.68 -49.39 27.99
C ASP A 277 -43.41 -49.60 26.48
N LYS A 278 -43.00 -48.57 25.75
CA LYS A 278 -42.49 -48.72 24.38
C LYS A 278 -41.34 -47.75 24.13
N VAL A 279 -40.18 -48.07 24.70
CA VAL A 279 -38.91 -47.73 24.04
C VAL A 279 -38.64 -48.88 23.08
N PRO A 280 -38.85 -48.76 21.76
CA PRO A 280 -38.12 -49.63 20.86
C PRO A 280 -36.66 -49.26 21.07
N THR A 281 -35.89 -50.13 21.71
CA THR A 281 -34.43 -50.17 21.60
C THR A 281 -34.08 -50.56 20.16
N VAL A 282 -34.55 -49.79 19.19
CA VAL A 282 -34.06 -49.87 17.81
C VAL A 282 -32.92 -48.87 17.80
N GLN A 283 -31.73 -49.37 18.11
CA GLN A 283 -30.54 -48.74 17.57
C GLN A 283 -30.80 -48.56 16.07
N PRO A 284 -30.58 -47.38 15.48
CA PRO A 284 -30.62 -47.27 14.04
C PRO A 284 -29.50 -48.17 13.50
N THR A 285 -29.85 -49.38 13.08
CA THR A 285 -28.94 -50.19 12.27
C THR A 285 -28.94 -49.49 10.92
N VAL A 286 -27.90 -48.68 10.71
CA VAL A 286 -27.61 -48.08 9.42
C VAL A 286 -27.13 -49.22 8.53
N ASP A 287 -28.08 -49.94 7.95
CA ASP A 287 -27.79 -51.00 7.00
C ASP A 287 -27.35 -50.35 5.69
N GLU A 288 -26.30 -50.88 5.04
CA GLU A 288 -25.75 -50.33 3.79
C GLU A 288 -26.83 -50.16 2.72
N ALA A 289 -27.81 -51.08 2.68
CA ALA A 289 -28.95 -51.02 1.79
C ALA A 289 -29.82 -49.77 2.00
N SER A 290 -30.02 -49.35 3.25
CA SER A 290 -30.79 -48.13 3.56
C SER A 290 -30.05 -46.88 3.11
N VAL A 291 -28.72 -46.88 3.17
CA VAL A 291 -27.89 -45.77 2.70
C VAL A 291 -27.91 -45.71 1.18
N THR A 292 -27.83 -46.87 0.50
CA THR A 292 -27.90 -46.92 -0.97
C THR A 292 -29.25 -46.47 -1.50
N ASP A 293 -30.35 -46.86 -0.86
CA ASP A 293 -31.71 -46.45 -1.29
C ASP A 293 -31.91 -44.94 -1.14
N PHE A 294 -31.37 -44.35 -0.07
CA PHE A 294 -31.39 -42.92 0.14
C PHE A 294 -30.51 -42.16 -0.86
N LEU A 295 -29.32 -42.67 -1.18
CA LEU A 295 -28.46 -42.07 -2.21
C LEU A 295 -29.06 -42.19 -3.61
N GLN A 296 -29.77 -43.30 -3.90
CA GLN A 296 -30.50 -43.46 -5.14
C GLN A 296 -31.69 -42.50 -5.24
N SER A 297 -32.42 -42.26 -4.15
CA SER A 297 -33.53 -41.30 -4.17
C SER A 297 -33.05 -39.87 -4.42
N ILE A 298 -31.94 -39.46 -3.79
CA ILE A 298 -31.32 -38.15 -4.04
C ILE A 298 -30.83 -38.03 -5.49
N ARG A 299 -30.22 -39.08 -6.03
CA ARG A 299 -29.76 -39.08 -7.43
C ARG A 299 -30.94 -38.91 -8.40
N LYS A 300 -32.08 -39.52 -8.09
CA LYS A 300 -33.30 -39.46 -8.90
C LYS A 300 -34.01 -38.11 -8.82
N GLU A 301 -33.80 -37.34 -7.76
CA GLU A 301 -34.31 -35.96 -7.64
C GLU A 301 -33.42 -34.92 -8.36
N LEU A 302 -32.18 -35.28 -8.70
CA LEU A 302 -31.22 -34.42 -9.38
C LEU A 302 -31.14 -34.65 -10.91
N GLU A 303 -31.73 -35.72 -11.43
CA GLU A 303 -31.93 -35.98 -12.87
C GLU A 303 -33.29 -35.45 -13.35
#